data_AF-A0AAD6BT26-F1
#
_entry.id   AF-A0AAD6BT26-F1
#
_cell.length_a   1.000
_cell.length_b   1.000
_cell.length_c   1.000
_cell.angle_alpha   90.00
_cell.angle_beta   90.00
_cell.angle_gamma   90.00
#
_symmetry.space_group_name_H-M   'P 1'
#
loop_
_entity.id
_entity.type
_entity.pdbx_description
1 polymer ?
#
loop_
_entity_poly.entity_id
_entity_poly.type
_entity_poly.pdbx_seq_one_letter_code
_entity_poly.pdbx_strand_id
1 'polypeptide(L)'
;MASKTSKKEKRDEAAATAVVSMPFLVKLLEDHRDALSKEFKSAMTSLEAKLDFVQETVTDHGNRLTSLEANANHLSDKMEELEAKCAAMEGSYNKLKAKAIDLESRSRRNNIRITGLPESIEGARPTDFFSRLLVELLGDQVLTTAPELDRAHRALTIKPSPGSRPRAVIARIHHFRTKELIIQEARKRRGKLFFQGKPVAIFEDYCPEIVEQRAAYREEQ
;
A
#
# COMPACT_ATOMS: atom_id res chain seq x y z
N MET A 1 107.47 51.81 -11.89
CA MET A 1 108.89 51.44 -12.05
C MET A 1 108.95 49.97 -12.44
N ALA A 2 109.31 49.65 -13.69
CA ALA A 2 110.47 48.82 -14.09
C ALA A 2 110.64 47.54 -13.24
N SER A 3 110.69 46.30 -13.74
CA SER A 3 111.39 45.80 -14.92
C SER A 3 110.94 44.37 -15.34
N LYS A 4 111.08 44.08 -16.64
CA LYS A 4 110.92 42.83 -17.41
C LYS A 4 111.77 41.64 -16.91
N THR A 5 111.32 40.41 -17.20
CA THR A 5 111.95 39.43 -18.14
C THR A 5 111.08 38.15 -18.27
N SER A 6 110.43 37.87 -19.42
CA SER A 6 110.83 36.96 -20.53
C SER A 6 110.97 35.47 -20.09
N LYS A 7 110.22 34.47 -20.60
CA LYS A 7 110.22 33.87 -21.97
C LYS A 7 109.16 32.72 -21.99
N LYS A 8 108.15 32.71 -22.91
CA LYS A 8 107.99 31.83 -24.12
C LYS A 8 108.03 30.32 -23.78
N GLU A 9 107.03 29.46 -24.06
CA GLU A 9 106.40 29.05 -25.34
C GLU A 9 105.06 28.30 -25.04
N LYS A 10 103.91 28.62 -25.66
CA LYS A 10 103.31 27.96 -26.87
C LYS A 10 103.45 26.42 -26.82
N ARG A 11 102.42 25.59 -26.80
CA ARG A 11 101.31 25.35 -27.77
C ARG A 11 100.88 23.87 -27.43
N ASP A 12 99.69 23.33 -27.57
CA ASP A 12 98.60 23.45 -28.54
C ASP A 12 97.33 22.81 -27.93
N GLU A 13 96.16 23.32 -28.33
CA GLU A 13 94.87 22.63 -28.28
C GLU A 13 94.88 21.39 -29.18
N ALA A 14 94.34 20.25 -28.71
CA ALA A 14 93.76 19.24 -29.61
C ALA A 14 92.82 18.28 -28.86
N ALA A 15 91.54 18.36 -29.21
CA ALA A 15 90.57 17.28 -29.35
C ALA A 15 90.46 16.23 -28.22
N ALA A 16 89.44 16.39 -27.38
CA ALA A 16 88.83 15.29 -26.63
C ALA A 16 88.08 14.34 -27.59
N THR A 17 88.81 13.49 -28.30
CA THR A 17 88.28 12.23 -28.84
C THR A 17 88.46 11.18 -27.77
N ALA A 18 87.39 10.85 -27.05
CA ALA A 18 87.38 9.78 -26.07
C ALA A 18 87.79 8.46 -26.76
N VAL A 19 89.02 8.01 -26.52
CA VAL A 19 89.44 6.65 -26.88
C VAL A 19 88.68 5.71 -25.94
N VAL A 20 87.58 5.17 -26.45
CA VAL A 20 86.78 4.17 -25.78
C VAL A 20 87.64 2.91 -25.62
N SER A 21 88.11 2.67 -24.40
CA SER A 21 88.90 1.50 -24.04
C SER A 21 87.98 0.32 -23.73
N MET A 22 88.23 -0.86 -24.29
CA MET A 22 87.44 -2.08 -24.06
C MET A 22 87.12 -2.37 -22.57
N PRO A 23 88.06 -2.27 -21.61
CA PRO A 23 87.74 -2.43 -20.19
C PRO A 23 86.76 -1.39 -19.63
N PHE A 24 86.71 -0.17 -20.17
CA PHE A 24 85.72 0.84 -19.76
C PHE A 24 84.31 0.47 -20.24
N LEU A 25 84.16 -0.03 -21.47
CA LEU A 25 82.88 -0.53 -21.98
C LEU A 25 82.38 -1.74 -21.19
N VAL A 26 83.27 -2.68 -20.85
CA VAL A 26 82.90 -3.86 -20.06
C VAL A 26 82.38 -3.44 -18.68
N LYS A 27 83.07 -2.51 -18.00
CA LYS A 27 82.63 -2.00 -16.70
C LYS A 27 81.29 -1.27 -16.78
N LEU A 28 81.09 -0.42 -17.79
CA LEU A 28 79.82 0.29 -18.00
C LEU A 28 78.66 -0.69 -18.27
N LEU A 29 78.91 -1.76 -19.03
CA LEU A 29 77.92 -2.82 -19.27
C LEU A 29 77.61 -3.61 -18.00
N GLU A 30 78.60 -3.89 -17.16
CA GLU A 30 78.40 -4.52 -15.84
C GLU A 30 77.58 -3.63 -14.91
N ASP A 31 77.92 -2.34 -14.81
CA ASP A 31 77.18 -1.36 -14.01
C ASP A 31 75.72 -1.21 -14.49
N HIS A 32 75.50 -1.17 -15.81
CA HIS A 32 74.16 -1.15 -16.40
C HIS A 32 73.39 -2.45 -16.13
N ARG A 33 74.04 -3.61 -16.25
CA ARG A 33 73.43 -4.91 -15.96
C ARG A 33 73.00 -5.01 -14.49
N ASP A 34 73.85 -4.54 -13.58
CA ASP A 34 73.58 -4.59 -12.15
C ASP A 34 72.48 -3.58 -11.74
N ALA A 35 72.46 -2.39 -12.35
CA ALA A 35 71.38 -1.42 -12.19
C ALA A 35 70.03 -1.97 -12.69
N LEU A 36 70.00 -2.54 -13.89
CA LEU A 36 68.82 -3.19 -14.46
C LEU A 36 68.36 -4.38 -13.60
N SER A 37 69.30 -5.19 -13.09
CA SER A 37 68.97 -6.31 -12.19
C SER A 37 68.34 -5.80 -10.89
N LYS A 38 68.84 -4.69 -10.35
CA LYS A 38 68.31 -4.06 -9.14
C LYS A 38 66.90 -3.49 -9.35
N GLU A 39 66.69 -2.77 -10.45
CA GLU A 39 65.37 -2.25 -10.85
C GLU A 39 64.38 -3.37 -11.15
N PHE A 40 64.83 -4.45 -11.79
CA PHE A 40 63.97 -5.61 -12.03
C PHE A 40 63.55 -6.30 -10.74
N LYS A 41 64.47 -6.48 -9.78
CA LYS A 41 64.16 -7.03 -8.46
C LYS A 41 63.21 -6.13 -7.66
N SER A 42 63.39 -4.81 -7.71
CA SER A 42 62.48 -3.88 -7.04
C SER A 42 61.09 -3.87 -7.69
N ALA A 43 61.02 -3.92 -9.02
CA ALA A 43 59.75 -4.03 -9.74
C ALA A 43 59.04 -5.36 -9.42
N MET A 44 59.78 -6.48 -9.37
CA MET A 44 59.23 -7.80 -9.04
C MET A 44 58.67 -7.84 -7.62
N THR A 45 59.43 -7.37 -6.62
CA THR A 45 58.94 -7.29 -5.23
C THR A 45 57.73 -6.37 -5.08
N SER A 46 57.69 -5.26 -5.83
CA SER A 46 56.49 -4.40 -5.86
C SER A 46 55.28 -5.09 -6.51
N LEU A 47 55.50 -5.89 -7.55
CA LEU A 47 54.45 -6.66 -8.21
C LEU A 47 53.90 -7.75 -7.29
N GLU A 48 54.77 -8.49 -6.60
CA GLU A 48 54.41 -9.50 -5.60
C GLU A 48 53.52 -8.89 -4.50
N ALA A 49 53.94 -7.76 -3.92
CA ALA A 49 53.14 -7.08 -2.90
C ALA A 49 51.76 -6.62 -3.40
N LYS A 50 51.67 -6.15 -4.65
CA LYS A 50 50.37 -5.80 -5.26
C LYS A 50 49.51 -7.03 -5.53
N LEU A 51 50.12 -8.15 -5.93
CA LEU A 51 49.42 -9.41 -6.17
C LEU A 51 48.86 -9.97 -4.85
N ASP A 52 49.64 -9.94 -3.77
CA ASP A 52 49.18 -10.33 -2.44
C ASP A 52 48.00 -9.46 -1.97
N PHE A 53 48.09 -8.14 -2.16
CA PHE A 53 47.00 -7.22 -1.83
C PHE A 53 45.72 -7.49 -2.65
N VAL A 54 45.87 -7.75 -3.95
CA VAL A 54 44.73 -8.13 -4.80
C VAL A 54 44.14 -9.46 -4.35
N GLN A 55 44.98 -10.44 -4.00
CA GLN A 55 44.52 -11.73 -3.52
C GLN A 55 43.74 -11.58 -2.20
N GLU A 56 44.22 -10.80 -1.25
CA GLU A 56 43.50 -10.49 -0.01
C GLU A 56 42.15 -9.82 -0.31
N THR A 57 42.14 -8.80 -1.18
CA THR A 57 40.91 -8.09 -1.58
C THR A 57 39.91 -9.03 -2.24
N VAL A 58 40.37 -9.94 -3.11
CA VAL A 58 39.51 -10.94 -3.77
C VAL A 58 38.93 -11.91 -2.74
N THR A 59 39.70 -12.32 -1.73
CA THR A 59 39.18 -13.17 -0.65
C THR A 59 38.15 -12.46 0.22
N ASP A 60 38.37 -11.19 0.58
CA ASP A 60 37.38 -10.38 1.30
C ASP A 60 36.08 -10.22 0.49
N HIS A 61 36.21 -9.89 -0.80
CA HIS A 61 35.07 -9.79 -1.70
C HIS A 61 34.32 -11.12 -1.83
N GLY A 62 35.03 -12.25 -1.89
CA GLY A 62 34.43 -13.58 -1.89
C GLY A 62 33.59 -13.83 -0.63
N ASN A 63 34.13 -13.53 0.55
CA ASN A 63 33.40 -13.67 1.81
C ASN A 63 32.15 -12.78 1.87
N ARG A 64 32.28 -11.52 1.41
CA ARG A 64 31.16 -10.58 1.34
C ARG A 64 30.10 -11.04 0.36
N LEU A 65 30.49 -11.60 -0.78
CA LEU A 65 29.56 -12.15 -1.77
C LEU A 65 28.76 -13.31 -1.18
N THR A 66 29.42 -14.27 -0.52
CA THR A 66 28.73 -15.39 0.13
C THR A 66 27.76 -14.93 1.22
N SER A 67 28.13 -13.90 1.99
CA SER A 67 27.24 -13.29 2.98
C SER A 67 26.02 -12.62 2.34
N LEU A 68 26.22 -11.91 1.23
CA LEU A 68 25.12 -11.29 0.47
C LEU A 68 24.19 -12.33 -0.15
N GLU A 69 24.72 -13.41 -0.71
CA GLU A 69 23.93 -14.52 -1.25
C GLU A 69 23.09 -15.20 -0.17
N ALA A 70 23.68 -15.48 1.00
CA ALA A 70 22.95 -16.05 2.13
C ALA A 70 21.82 -15.12 2.63
N ASN A 71 22.10 -13.82 2.71
CA ASN A 71 21.10 -12.82 3.07
C ASN A 71 19.99 -12.71 2.02
N ALA A 72 20.33 -12.76 0.74
CA ALA A 72 19.36 -12.71 -0.36
C ALA A 72 18.42 -13.92 -0.32
N ASN A 73 18.95 -15.13 -0.12
CA ASN A 73 18.15 -16.34 0.03
C ASN A 73 17.21 -16.23 1.23
N HIS A 74 17.72 -15.83 2.39
CA HIS A 74 16.89 -15.67 3.59
C HIS A 74 15.82 -14.57 3.45
N LEU A 75 16.10 -13.49 2.70
CA LEU A 75 15.10 -12.48 2.38
C LEU A 75 14.05 -13.03 1.42
N SER A 76 14.44 -13.83 0.42
CA SER A 76 13.52 -14.52 -0.48
C SER A 76 12.57 -15.44 0.29
N ASP A 77 13.10 -16.27 1.19
CA ASP A 77 12.30 -17.16 2.03
C ASP A 77 11.29 -16.38 2.88
N LYS A 78 11.71 -15.25 3.46
CA LYS A 78 10.83 -14.37 4.23
C LYS A 78 9.77 -13.69 3.38
N MET A 79 10.10 -13.31 2.14
CA MET A 79 9.14 -12.75 1.21
C MET A 79 8.05 -13.76 0.86
N GLU A 80 8.43 -14.99 0.54
CA GLU A 80 7.46 -16.08 0.27
C GLU A 80 6.57 -16.35 1.50
N GLU A 81 7.14 -16.39 2.70
CA GLU A 81 6.38 -16.57 3.93
C GLU A 81 5.38 -15.42 4.17
N LEU A 82 5.80 -14.18 3.92
CA LEU A 82 4.94 -13.01 4.05
C LEU A 82 3.82 -13.00 3.00
N GLU A 83 4.10 -13.35 1.76
CA GLU A 83 3.11 -13.46 0.70
C GLU A 83 2.05 -14.52 1.05
N ALA A 84 2.48 -15.69 1.54
CA ALA A 84 1.58 -16.74 1.99
C ALA A 84 0.69 -16.28 3.16
N LYS A 85 1.27 -15.54 4.13
CA LYS A 85 0.51 -14.95 5.25
C LYS A 85 -0.48 -13.90 4.79
N CYS A 86 -0.11 -13.03 3.85
CA CYS A 86 -0.99 -12.03 3.26
C CYS A 86 -2.17 -12.67 2.54
N ALA A 87 -1.93 -13.68 1.70
CA ALA A 87 -2.99 -14.41 1.01
C ALA A 87 -3.94 -15.13 2.00
N ALA A 88 -3.40 -15.75 3.05
CA ALA A 88 -4.20 -16.39 4.09
C ALA A 88 -5.04 -15.38 4.89
N MET A 89 -4.47 -14.20 5.18
CA MET A 89 -5.16 -13.11 5.86
C MET A 89 -6.28 -12.54 5.00
N GLU A 90 -6.04 -12.30 3.71
CA GLU A 90 -7.05 -11.84 2.78
C GLU A 90 -8.22 -12.83 2.66
N GLY A 91 -7.91 -14.13 2.55
CA GLY A 91 -8.93 -15.17 2.55
C GLY A 91 -9.76 -15.20 3.83
N SER A 92 -9.12 -15.00 4.99
CA SER A 92 -9.80 -14.94 6.29
C SER A 92 -10.65 -13.68 6.44
N TYR A 93 -10.13 -12.54 5.99
CA TYR A 93 -10.83 -11.27 5.95
C TYR A 93 -12.09 -11.35 5.08
N ASN A 94 -12.00 -11.91 3.88
CA ASN A 94 -13.14 -12.07 2.98
C ASN A 94 -14.22 -12.99 3.59
N LYS A 95 -13.81 -14.09 4.24
CA LYS A 95 -14.74 -14.97 4.98
C LYS A 95 -15.42 -14.23 6.13
N LEU A 96 -14.68 -13.44 6.89
CA LEU A 96 -15.22 -12.69 8.02
C LEU A 96 -16.17 -11.58 7.55
N LYS A 97 -15.80 -10.85 6.50
CA LYS A 97 -16.64 -9.84 5.85
C LYS A 97 -17.95 -10.44 5.36
N ALA A 98 -17.91 -11.57 4.67
CA ALA A 98 -19.11 -12.28 4.21
C ALA A 98 -20.02 -12.72 5.38
N LYS A 99 -19.43 -13.24 6.47
CA LYS A 99 -20.18 -13.62 7.68
C LYS A 99 -20.80 -12.40 8.37
N ALA A 100 -20.08 -11.28 8.46
CA ALA A 100 -20.59 -10.05 9.04
C ALA A 100 -21.80 -9.52 8.26
N ILE A 101 -21.71 -9.50 6.92
CA ILE A 101 -22.80 -9.10 6.03
C ILE A 101 -24.02 -10.02 6.20
N ASP A 102 -23.84 -11.34 6.28
CA ASP A 102 -24.94 -12.29 6.50
C ASP A 102 -25.60 -12.10 7.88
N LEU A 103 -24.81 -11.93 8.94
CA LEU A 103 -25.33 -11.69 10.30
C LEU A 103 -26.11 -10.37 10.39
N GLU A 104 -25.57 -9.30 9.80
CA GLU A 104 -26.26 -8.01 9.75
C GLU A 104 -27.55 -8.10 8.94
N SER A 105 -27.49 -8.75 7.77
CA SER A 105 -28.67 -8.98 6.92
C SER A 105 -29.74 -9.76 7.66
N ARG A 106 -29.38 -10.84 8.37
CA ARG A 106 -30.29 -11.64 9.21
C ARG A 106 -30.93 -10.81 10.31
N SER A 107 -30.15 -9.99 11.00
CA SER A 107 -30.62 -9.09 12.05
C SER A 107 -31.64 -8.07 11.53
N ARG A 108 -31.46 -7.59 10.29
CA ARG A 108 -32.33 -6.61 9.65
C ARG A 108 -33.51 -7.19 8.85
N ARG A 109 -33.66 -8.52 8.74
CA ARG A 109 -34.72 -9.16 7.90
C ARG A 109 -36.14 -8.69 8.23
N ASN A 110 -36.41 -8.42 9.51
CA ASN A 110 -37.71 -7.95 9.99
C ASN A 110 -37.84 -6.43 10.01
N ASN A 111 -36.78 -5.70 9.65
CA ASN A 111 -36.80 -4.26 9.63
C ASN A 111 -37.38 -3.72 8.32
N ILE A 112 -38.16 -2.66 8.44
CA ILE A 112 -38.59 -1.82 7.33
C ILE A 112 -38.03 -0.41 7.51
N ARG A 113 -37.80 0.27 6.40
CA ARG A 113 -37.31 1.64 6.34
C ARG A 113 -38.36 2.53 5.71
N ILE A 114 -38.87 3.50 6.46
CA ILE A 114 -39.89 4.45 6.01
C ILE A 114 -39.23 5.81 5.78
N THR A 115 -39.50 6.44 4.65
CA THR A 115 -38.93 7.73 4.23
C THR A 115 -40.03 8.71 3.85
N GLY A 116 -39.75 10.02 3.99
CA GLY A 116 -40.71 11.09 3.64
C GLY A 116 -41.61 11.55 4.78
N LEU A 117 -41.48 10.98 5.98
CA LEU A 117 -42.27 11.38 7.15
C LEU A 117 -41.72 12.67 7.80
N PRO A 118 -42.57 13.69 8.05
CA PRO A 118 -42.16 14.91 8.76
C PRO A 118 -41.48 14.59 10.10
N GLU A 119 -40.45 15.35 10.48
CA GLU A 119 -39.74 15.16 11.75
C GLU A 119 -40.63 15.48 12.96
N SER A 120 -40.46 14.73 14.06
CA SER A 120 -41.07 14.99 15.38
C SER A 120 -42.59 14.75 15.48
N ILE A 121 -43.17 13.98 14.55
CA ILE A 121 -44.60 13.58 14.60
C ILE A 121 -44.86 12.41 15.55
N GLU A 122 -43.82 11.71 15.99
CA GLU A 122 -43.93 10.44 16.72
C GLU A 122 -44.43 10.58 18.17
N GLY A 123 -44.28 11.77 18.74
CA GLY A 123 -44.52 12.02 20.15
C GLY A 123 -43.63 11.17 21.07
N ALA A 124 -44.13 10.89 22.28
CA ALA A 124 -43.39 10.17 23.32
C ALA A 124 -43.31 8.64 23.08
N ARG A 125 -44.19 8.08 22.24
CA ARG A 125 -44.28 6.64 21.97
C ARG A 125 -44.20 6.35 20.46
N PRO A 126 -42.99 6.36 19.88
CA PRO A 126 -42.80 6.16 18.45
C PRO A 126 -43.33 4.81 17.96
N THR A 127 -43.14 3.73 18.72
CA THR A 127 -43.58 2.38 18.38
C THR A 127 -45.10 2.32 18.13
N ASP A 128 -45.89 2.80 19.09
CA ASP A 128 -47.36 2.83 18.98
C ASP A 128 -47.82 3.72 17.82
N PHE A 129 -47.17 4.87 17.65
CA PHE A 129 -47.47 5.81 16.58
C PHE A 129 -47.25 5.18 15.20
N PHE A 130 -46.07 4.59 14.97
CA PHE A 130 -45.76 3.98 13.67
C PHE A 130 -46.60 2.74 13.37
N SER A 131 -46.99 1.98 14.40
CA SER A 131 -47.91 0.86 14.25
C SER A 131 -49.26 1.33 13.68
N ARG A 132 -49.84 2.40 14.23
CA ARG A 132 -51.09 2.98 13.73
C ARG A 132 -50.93 3.64 12.36
N LEU A 133 -49.82 4.34 12.16
CA LEU A 133 -49.50 5.00 10.89
C LEU A 133 -49.44 4.00 9.73
N LEU A 134 -48.93 2.79 9.95
CA LEU A 134 -48.88 1.76 8.89
C LEU A 134 -50.28 1.35 8.42
N VAL A 135 -51.25 1.29 9.34
CA VAL A 135 -52.66 1.03 9.00
C VAL A 135 -53.24 2.21 8.22
N GLU A 136 -53.00 3.45 8.66
CA GLU A 136 -53.45 4.66 7.95
C GLU A 136 -52.87 4.73 6.52
N LEU A 137 -51.59 4.40 6.35
CA LEU A 137 -50.89 4.45 5.06
C LEU A 137 -51.32 3.37 4.08
N LEU A 138 -51.53 2.13 4.55
CA LEU A 138 -51.82 0.98 3.70
C LEU A 138 -53.32 0.67 3.59
N GLY A 139 -54.11 1.15 4.55
CA GLY A 139 -55.54 0.94 4.69
C GLY A 139 -55.90 -0.36 5.43
N ASP A 140 -57.09 -0.37 6.01
CA ASP A 140 -57.63 -1.48 6.80
C ASP A 140 -57.83 -2.77 5.98
N GLN A 141 -57.95 -2.64 4.66
CA GLN A 141 -58.05 -3.77 3.73
C GLN A 141 -56.74 -4.59 3.67
N VAL A 142 -55.60 -3.95 3.94
CA VAL A 142 -54.28 -4.59 3.93
C VAL A 142 -53.89 -5.02 5.33
N LEU A 143 -54.04 -4.13 6.30
CA LEU A 143 -53.72 -4.37 7.70
C LEU A 143 -55.01 -4.28 8.53
N THR A 144 -55.67 -5.41 8.76
CA THR A 144 -56.89 -5.48 9.59
C THR A 144 -56.67 -5.03 11.02
N THR A 145 -55.43 -5.13 11.52
CA THR A 145 -55.04 -4.69 12.86
C THR A 145 -53.67 -4.04 12.79
N ALA A 146 -53.44 -3.09 13.69
CA ALA A 146 -52.16 -2.42 13.82
C ALA A 146 -51.04 -3.46 14.07
N PRO A 147 -50.01 -3.51 13.21
CA PRO A 147 -48.97 -4.51 13.32
C PRO A 147 -48.15 -4.31 14.58
N GLU A 148 -47.81 -5.41 15.25
CA GLU A 148 -46.93 -5.38 16.41
C GLU A 148 -45.49 -5.03 15.98
N LEU A 149 -44.92 -4.02 16.64
CA LEU A 149 -43.58 -3.53 16.39
C LEU A 149 -42.72 -3.76 17.63
N ASP A 150 -41.57 -4.43 17.46
CA ASP A 150 -40.61 -4.61 18.56
C ASP A 150 -39.97 -3.26 18.93
N ARG A 151 -39.68 -2.45 17.90
CA ARG A 151 -39.01 -1.15 18.04
C ARG A 151 -39.25 -0.30 16.81
N ALA A 152 -39.47 0.99 17.01
CA ALA A 152 -39.46 1.97 15.92
C ALA A 152 -38.72 3.24 16.35
N HIS A 153 -37.85 3.74 15.49
CA HIS A 153 -37.05 4.93 15.76
C HIS A 153 -36.59 5.59 14.47
N ARG A 154 -36.27 6.88 14.52
CA ARG A 154 -35.56 7.55 13.42
C ARG A 154 -34.11 7.09 13.39
N ALA A 155 -33.52 7.12 12.20
CA ALA A 155 -32.09 6.91 12.01
C ALA A 155 -31.30 7.81 12.98
N LEU A 156 -30.25 7.25 13.59
CA LEU A 156 -29.41 7.90 14.59
C LEU A 156 -28.43 8.90 13.97
N THR A 157 -28.91 9.71 13.02
CA THR A 157 -28.16 10.81 12.40
C THR A 157 -28.62 12.14 12.98
N ILE A 158 -27.79 13.18 12.79
CA ILE A 158 -28.08 14.55 13.23
C ILE A 158 -29.45 14.98 12.69
N LYS A 159 -30.27 15.59 13.56
CA LYS A 159 -31.58 16.09 13.16
C LYS A 159 -31.39 17.15 12.07
N PRO A 160 -31.99 16.95 10.88
CA PRO A 160 -31.78 17.84 9.76
C PRO A 160 -32.53 19.17 9.98
N SER A 161 -32.02 20.27 9.41
CA SER A 161 -32.64 21.60 9.53
C SER A 161 -34.05 21.62 8.93
N PRO A 162 -34.97 22.47 9.44
CA PRO A 162 -36.31 22.61 8.87
C PRO A 162 -36.26 22.88 7.36
N GLY A 163 -36.97 22.07 6.57
CA GLY A 163 -37.00 22.17 5.09
C GLY A 163 -36.07 21.21 4.35
N SER A 164 -35.07 20.63 5.03
CA SER A 164 -34.24 19.57 4.44
C SER A 164 -34.90 18.19 4.56
N ARG A 165 -34.33 17.17 3.90
CA ARG A 165 -34.92 15.82 3.83
C ARG A 165 -35.03 15.19 5.23
N PRO A 166 -36.22 14.76 5.68
CA PRO A 166 -36.38 14.10 6.97
C PRO A 166 -35.59 12.79 7.06
N ARG A 167 -35.19 12.42 8.28
CA ARG A 167 -34.54 11.14 8.56
C ARG A 167 -35.50 9.99 8.29
N ALA A 168 -34.95 8.89 7.78
CA ALA A 168 -35.70 7.66 7.65
C ALA A 168 -36.06 7.10 9.04
N VAL A 169 -37.20 6.44 9.12
CA VAL A 169 -37.62 5.66 10.27
C VAL A 169 -37.26 4.21 10.02
N ILE A 170 -36.67 3.56 11.01
CA ILE A 170 -36.40 2.13 11.03
C ILE A 170 -37.36 1.51 12.04
N ALA A 171 -38.24 0.63 11.55
CA ALA A 171 -39.20 -0.09 12.37
C ALA A 171 -38.98 -1.60 12.21
N ARG A 172 -38.87 -2.31 13.34
CA ARG A 172 -38.78 -3.77 13.38
C ARG A 172 -40.17 -4.35 13.59
N ILE A 173 -40.67 -5.06 12.59
CA ILE A 173 -41.95 -5.75 12.66
C ILE A 173 -41.75 -7.05 13.44
N HIS A 174 -42.63 -7.36 14.39
CA HIS A 174 -42.52 -8.58 15.19
C HIS A 174 -42.65 -9.84 14.31
N HIS A 175 -43.64 -9.85 13.42
CA HIS A 175 -43.95 -11.01 12.58
C HIS A 175 -43.47 -10.83 11.13
N PHE A 176 -42.66 -11.78 10.64
CA PHE A 176 -42.05 -11.71 9.31
C PHE A 176 -43.07 -11.66 8.17
N ARG A 177 -44.17 -12.43 8.27
CA ARG A 177 -45.23 -12.43 7.24
C ARG A 177 -45.88 -11.05 7.09
N THR A 178 -46.10 -10.36 8.22
CA THR A 178 -46.65 -9.00 8.23
C THR A 178 -45.68 -8.01 7.57
N LYS A 179 -44.37 -8.15 7.84
CA LYS A 179 -43.34 -7.35 7.15
C LYS A 179 -43.36 -7.58 5.64
N GLU A 180 -43.44 -8.83 5.19
CA GLU A 180 -43.49 -9.13 3.75
C GLU A 180 -44.71 -8.52 3.08
N LEU A 181 -45.89 -8.65 3.70
CA LEU A 181 -47.14 -8.08 3.20
C LEU A 181 -47.04 -6.55 3.08
N ILE A 182 -46.52 -5.87 4.10
CA ILE A 182 -46.26 -4.42 4.06
C ILE A 182 -45.34 -4.05 2.90
N ILE A 183 -44.23 -4.77 2.71
CA ILE A 183 -43.28 -4.50 1.64
C ILE A 183 -43.88 -4.76 0.25
N GLN A 184 -44.64 -5.84 0.09
CA GLN A 184 -45.30 -6.16 -1.18
C GLN A 184 -46.30 -5.06 -1.57
N GLU A 185 -47.15 -4.64 -0.64
CA GLU A 185 -48.11 -3.55 -0.90
C GLU A 185 -47.42 -2.21 -1.15
N ALA A 186 -46.35 -1.90 -0.42
CA ALA A 186 -45.55 -0.71 -0.67
C ALA A 186 -44.92 -0.71 -2.07
N ARG A 187 -44.46 -1.87 -2.58
CA ARG A 187 -43.94 -2.01 -3.95
C ARG A 187 -45.04 -1.85 -5.00
N LYS A 188 -46.22 -2.45 -4.79
CA LYS A 188 -47.37 -2.30 -5.71
C LYS A 188 -47.84 -0.84 -5.80
N ARG A 189 -47.82 -0.13 -4.67
CA ARG A 189 -48.27 1.28 -4.55
C ARG A 189 -47.11 2.27 -4.59
N ARG A 190 -45.97 1.90 -5.17
CA ARG A 190 -44.76 2.73 -5.20
C ARG A 190 -45.08 4.12 -5.78
N GLY A 191 -44.74 5.17 -5.03
CA GLY A 191 -45.01 6.57 -5.41
C GLY A 191 -46.45 7.05 -5.19
N LYS A 192 -47.34 6.21 -4.64
CA LYS A 192 -48.76 6.53 -4.39
C LYS A 192 -49.12 6.62 -2.91
N LEU A 193 -48.17 6.41 -2.01
CA LEU A 193 -48.38 6.54 -0.57
C LEU A 193 -48.12 7.99 -0.16
N PHE A 194 -49.09 8.59 0.52
CA PHE A 194 -49.01 9.96 1.01
C PHE A 194 -49.39 10.02 2.49
N PHE A 195 -48.71 10.87 3.23
CA PHE A 195 -49.06 11.22 4.60
C PHE A 195 -49.03 12.73 4.75
N GLN A 196 -50.13 13.33 5.20
CA GLN A 196 -50.27 14.79 5.32
C GLN A 196 -49.86 15.54 4.03
N GLY A 197 -50.26 15.01 2.87
CA GLY A 197 -49.94 15.59 1.56
C GLY A 197 -48.48 15.43 1.11
N LYS A 198 -47.62 14.75 1.87
CA LYS A 198 -46.22 14.48 1.49
C LYS A 198 -46.04 13.03 1.04
N PRO A 199 -45.22 12.79 0.01
CA PRO A 199 -44.97 11.43 -0.48
C PRO A 199 -44.18 10.63 0.56
N VAL A 200 -44.63 9.41 0.81
CA VAL A 200 -44.00 8.45 1.72
C VAL A 200 -43.56 7.23 0.91
N ALA A 201 -42.41 6.66 1.25
CA ALA A 201 -41.95 5.42 0.66
C ALA A 201 -41.42 4.46 1.72
N ILE A 202 -41.79 3.18 1.58
CA ILE A 202 -41.41 2.10 2.48
C ILE A 202 -40.52 1.13 1.71
N PHE A 203 -39.38 0.78 2.31
CA PHE A 203 -38.37 -0.12 1.74
C PHE A 203 -37.97 -1.17 2.77
N GLU A 204 -37.30 -2.22 2.28
CA GLU A 204 -36.58 -3.12 3.16
C GLU A 204 -35.30 -2.47 3.67
N ASP A 205 -34.94 -2.73 4.92
CA ASP A 205 -33.71 -2.24 5.53
C ASP A 205 -32.56 -3.22 5.24
N TYR A 206 -31.93 -3.08 4.07
CA TYR A 206 -30.73 -3.86 3.73
C TYR A 206 -29.47 -3.23 4.34
N CYS A 207 -28.46 -4.07 4.61
CA CYS A 207 -27.12 -3.56 4.91
C CYS A 207 -26.53 -2.87 3.66
N PRO A 208 -25.62 -1.91 3.84
CA PRO A 208 -25.13 -1.05 2.75
C PRO A 208 -24.52 -1.85 1.60
N GLU A 209 -23.79 -2.93 1.89
CA GLU A 209 -23.15 -3.76 0.85
C GLU A 209 -24.18 -4.43 -0.05
N ILE A 210 -25.32 -4.87 0.50
CA ILE A 210 -26.42 -5.45 -0.30
C ILE A 210 -27.15 -4.36 -1.09
N VAL A 211 -27.24 -3.14 -0.56
CA VAL A 211 -27.80 -2.00 -1.29
C VAL A 211 -26.94 -1.68 -2.51
N GLU A 212 -25.61 -1.66 -2.36
CA GLU A 212 -24.65 -1.43 -3.43
C GLU A 212 -24.73 -2.53 -4.49
N GLN A 213 -24.71 -3.82 -4.09
CA GLN A 213 -24.86 -4.95 -5.03
C GLN A 213 -26.16 -4.86 -5.84
N ARG A 214 -27.27 -4.47 -5.20
CA ARG A 214 -28.55 -4.27 -5.88
C ARG A 214 -28.59 -3.03 -6.76
N ALA A 215 -27.79 -2.02 -6.45
CA ALA A 215 -27.63 -0.86 -7.32
C ALA A 215 -26.87 -1.24 -8.59
N ALA A 216 -25.72 -1.92 -8.45
CA ALA A 216 -24.94 -2.43 -9.57
C ALA A 216 -25.77 -3.32 -10.50
N TYR A 217 -26.52 -4.28 -9.95
CA TYR A 217 -27.39 -5.15 -10.75
C TYR A 217 -28.47 -4.40 -11.55
N ARG A 218 -28.91 -3.22 -11.08
CA ARG A 218 -29.89 -2.40 -11.81
C ARG A 218 -29.27 -1.52 -12.89
N GLU A 219 -27.99 -1.18 -12.77
CA GLU A 219 -27.27 -0.41 -13.79
C GLU A 219 -26.80 -1.29 -14.95
N GLU A 220 -26.62 -2.58 -14.71
CA GLU A 220 -26.25 -3.58 -15.72
C GLU A 220 -27.45 -4.08 -16.57
N GLN A 221 -28.67 -3.62 -16.30
CA GLN A 221 -29.92 -4.01 -16.98
C GLN A 221 -30.50 -2.83 -17.77
#